data_AF-A0A5C5ZWG6-F1
#
_entry.id   AF-A0A5C5ZWG6-F1
#
_cell.length_a   1.000
_cell.length_b   1.000
_cell.length_c   1.000
_cell.angle_alpha   90.00
_cell.angle_beta   90.00
_cell.angle_gamma   90.00
#
_symmetry.space_group_name_H-M   'P 1'
#
loop_
_entity.id
_entity.type
_entity.pdbx_description
1 polymer ?
#
loop_
_entity_poly.entity_id
_entity_poly.type
_entity_poly.pdbx_seq_one_letter_code
_entity_poly.pdbx_strand_id
1 'polypeptide(L)'
;MQAILEWLSTLEWSRLLPELLGKMLGFLAGFAASWFLLFRKRLNALQRLKSGDTDDVIFQMHRLCPIADEDALTLVFRNIAPKTTLESLYDNPAARDQMKVLADGTTLHDPILKTEGTLGFEVLNDAAGHIAGLMAITPFERRTWLFAMTCEDRQVVRKKCIRCFLILPEELQRFSDWQWCTTKVRVESPWHWFRVVALHRIACLWETQESEKTQRGESDMPLVNAQLRHDRVRKLSLGIFPDENPISSPHVVDWTAHASKLAELGLDLMTATAPSETPAAGHSRDAEVSATEET
;
A
#
# COMPACT_ATOMS: atom_id res chain seq x y z
N MET A 1 -35.85 -31.65 55.00
CA MET A 1 -36.89 -30.92 54.24
C MET A 1 -37.74 -30.05 55.18
N GLN A 2 -38.29 -30.58 56.27
CA GLN A 2 -39.05 -29.81 57.27
C GLN A 2 -38.27 -28.66 57.92
N ALA A 3 -37.03 -28.88 58.35
CA ALA A 3 -36.18 -27.82 58.91
C ALA A 3 -35.87 -26.67 57.94
N ILE A 4 -35.84 -26.94 56.63
CA ILE A 4 -35.62 -25.91 55.59
C ILE A 4 -36.91 -25.11 55.37
N LEU A 5 -38.07 -25.76 55.44
CA LEU A 5 -39.39 -25.12 55.32
C LEU A 5 -39.71 -24.24 56.53
N GLU A 6 -39.38 -24.67 57.74
CA GLU A 6 -39.50 -23.85 58.95
C GLU A 6 -38.57 -22.64 58.91
N TRP A 7 -37.31 -22.84 58.49
CA TRP A 7 -36.37 -21.74 58.30
C TRP A 7 -36.81 -20.75 57.20
N LEU A 8 -37.43 -21.24 56.12
CA LEU A 8 -38.02 -20.37 55.10
C LEU A 8 -39.18 -19.56 55.68
N SER A 9 -40.01 -20.13 56.55
CA SER A 9 -41.16 -19.43 57.14
C SER A 9 -40.81 -18.31 58.13
N THR A 10 -39.59 -18.32 58.69
CA THR A 10 -39.11 -17.29 59.64
C THR A 10 -38.43 -16.10 58.97
N LEU A 11 -38.24 -16.13 57.64
CA LEU A 11 -37.67 -15.01 56.87
C LEU A 11 -38.70 -13.89 56.65
N GLU A 12 -38.27 -12.64 56.79
CA GLU A 12 -39.07 -11.44 56.47
C GLU A 12 -39.24 -11.30 54.94
N TRP A 13 -40.07 -12.15 54.34
CA TRP A 13 -40.30 -12.17 52.88
C TRP A 13 -40.77 -10.84 52.31
N SER A 14 -41.51 -10.05 53.10
CA SER A 14 -41.97 -8.71 52.69
C SER A 14 -40.82 -7.74 52.41
N ARG A 15 -39.65 -7.95 53.03
CA ARG A 15 -38.44 -7.14 52.84
C ARG A 15 -37.43 -7.82 51.92
N LEU A 16 -37.30 -9.15 52.01
CA LEU A 16 -36.39 -9.94 51.20
C LEU A 16 -36.81 -10.00 49.73
N LEU A 17 -38.10 -10.18 49.41
CA LEU A 17 -38.55 -10.27 48.00
C LEU A 17 -38.20 -8.99 47.21
N PRO A 18 -38.54 -7.77 47.68
CA PRO A 18 -38.26 -6.55 46.94
C PRO A 18 -36.76 -6.30 46.75
N GLU A 19 -35.93 -6.57 47.77
CA GLU A 19 -34.47 -6.41 47.65
C GLU A 19 -33.86 -7.41 46.66
N LEU A 20 -34.33 -8.67 46.68
CA LEU A 20 -33.82 -9.72 45.81
C LEU A 20 -34.28 -9.49 44.36
N LEU A 21 -35.54 -9.08 44.16
CA LEU A 21 -36.07 -8.63 42.87
C LEU A 21 -35.30 -7.42 42.34
N GLY A 22 -35.05 -6.41 43.18
CA GLY A 22 -34.29 -5.21 42.79
C GLY A 22 -32.85 -5.54 42.37
N LYS A 23 -32.17 -6.43 43.12
CA LYS A 23 -30.82 -6.89 42.77
C LYS A 23 -30.80 -7.72 41.48
N MET A 24 -31.78 -8.61 41.30
CA MET A 24 -31.92 -9.41 40.07
C MET A 24 -32.22 -8.54 38.85
N LEU A 25 -33.12 -7.56 38.98
CA LEU A 25 -33.40 -6.58 37.94
C LEU A 25 -32.18 -5.73 37.61
N GLY A 26 -31.46 -5.24 38.61
CA GLY A 26 -30.21 -4.50 38.42
C GLY A 26 -29.14 -5.31 37.70
N PHE A 27 -28.96 -6.58 38.10
CA PHE A 27 -28.04 -7.49 37.43
C PHE A 27 -28.44 -7.78 35.99
N LEU A 28 -29.72 -8.08 35.74
CA LEU A 28 -30.24 -8.32 34.39
C LEU A 28 -30.14 -7.08 33.50
N ALA A 29 -30.41 -5.89 34.04
CA ALA A 29 -30.25 -4.64 33.32
C ALA A 29 -28.78 -4.36 32.98
N GLY A 30 -27.86 -4.57 33.93
CA GLY A 30 -26.42 -4.45 33.70
C GLY A 30 -25.91 -5.46 32.67
N PHE A 31 -26.38 -6.70 32.74
CA PHE A 31 -26.06 -7.74 31.77
C PHE A 31 -26.61 -7.39 30.38
N ALA A 32 -27.86 -6.95 30.28
CA ALA A 32 -28.48 -6.54 29.03
C ALA A 32 -27.76 -5.33 28.40
N ALA A 33 -27.37 -4.33 29.20
CA ALA A 33 -26.60 -3.18 28.73
C ALA A 33 -25.21 -3.59 28.23
N SER A 34 -24.49 -4.42 28.99
CA SER A 34 -23.19 -4.96 28.59
C SER A 34 -23.28 -5.79 27.30
N TRP A 35 -24.26 -6.69 27.23
CA TRP A 35 -24.56 -7.48 26.04
C TRP A 35 -24.89 -6.61 24.84
N PHE A 36 -25.71 -5.57 25.01
CA PHE A 36 -26.07 -4.64 23.95
C PHE A 36 -24.85 -3.88 23.42
N LEU A 37 -23.95 -3.41 24.29
CA LEU A 37 -22.72 -2.74 23.88
C LEU A 37 -21.79 -3.67 23.10
N LEU A 38 -21.59 -4.90 23.58
CA LEU A 38 -20.80 -5.92 22.90
C LEU A 38 -21.41 -6.30 21.54
N PHE A 39 -22.73 -6.45 21.50
CA PHE A 39 -23.47 -6.76 20.29
C PHE A 39 -23.36 -5.64 19.26
N ARG A 40 -23.48 -4.37 19.69
CA ARG A 40 -23.30 -3.20 18.81
C ARG A 40 -21.87 -3.13 18.26
N LYS A 41 -20.86 -3.38 19.10
CA LYS A 41 -19.45 -3.44 18.66
C LYS A 41 -19.26 -4.54 17.60
N ARG A 42 -19.86 -5.70 17.80
CA ARG A 42 -19.82 -6.82 16.85
C ARG A 42 -20.57 -6.51 15.55
N LEU A 43 -21.73 -5.85 15.61
CA LEU A 43 -22.47 -5.41 14.42
C LEU A 43 -21.67 -4.41 13.59
N ASN A 44 -21.04 -3.42 14.23
CA ASN A 44 -20.19 -2.46 13.52
C ASN A 44 -18.99 -3.15 12.85
N ALA A 45 -18.35 -4.10 13.52
CA ALA A 45 -17.27 -4.89 12.94
C ALA A 45 -17.76 -5.72 11.72
N LEU A 46 -18.94 -6.34 11.83
CA LEU A 46 -19.55 -7.08 10.72
C LEU A 46 -19.95 -6.16 9.57
N GLN A 47 -20.44 -4.95 9.85
CA GLN A 47 -20.75 -3.94 8.83
C GLN A 47 -19.48 -3.48 8.11
N ARG A 48 -18.38 -3.22 8.82
CA ARG A 48 -17.06 -2.90 8.21
C ARG A 48 -16.55 -4.05 7.33
N LEU A 49 -16.66 -5.29 7.80
CA LEU A 49 -16.29 -6.47 7.01
C LEU A 49 -17.15 -6.62 5.75
N LYS A 50 -18.44 -6.25 5.82
CA LYS A 50 -19.35 -6.24 4.67
C LYS A 50 -19.11 -5.05 3.74
N SER A 51 -18.74 -3.88 4.28
CA SER A 51 -18.41 -2.69 3.49
C SER A 51 -17.05 -2.80 2.83
N GLY A 52 -16.19 -3.74 3.24
CA GLY A 52 -14.87 -3.93 2.65
C GLY A 52 -13.86 -2.86 3.07
N ASP A 53 -14.22 -1.99 4.01
CA ASP A 53 -13.30 -1.02 4.61
C ASP A 53 -12.49 -1.74 5.69
N THR A 54 -11.18 -1.85 5.48
CA THR A 54 -10.28 -2.33 6.52
C THR A 54 -9.44 -1.17 7.04
N ASP A 55 -9.36 -1.07 8.37
CA ASP A 55 -8.41 -0.17 9.04
C ASP A 55 -6.99 -0.77 9.03
N ASP A 56 -6.71 -1.71 8.13
CA ASP A 56 -5.47 -2.46 8.10
C ASP A 56 -4.36 -1.65 7.42
N VAL A 57 -3.18 -1.66 8.03
CA VAL A 57 -1.94 -1.15 7.44
C VAL A 57 -0.97 -2.31 7.32
N ILE A 58 -0.48 -2.55 6.10
CA ILE A 58 0.41 -3.68 5.79
C ILE A 58 1.70 -3.16 5.18
N PHE A 59 2.83 -3.51 5.80
CA PHE A 59 4.17 -3.22 5.25
C PHE A 59 4.61 -4.39 4.38
N GLN A 60 4.83 -4.11 3.09
CA GLN A 60 5.13 -5.13 2.10
C GLN A 60 6.37 -4.79 1.28
N MET A 61 7.34 -5.70 1.28
CA MET A 61 8.39 -5.65 0.28
C MET A 61 7.88 -6.14 -1.06
N HIS A 62 8.39 -5.52 -2.12
CA HIS A 62 8.14 -5.87 -3.51
C HIS A 62 9.49 -6.20 -4.13
N ARG A 63 9.59 -7.35 -4.79
CA ARG A 63 10.84 -7.84 -5.37
C ARG A 63 10.60 -8.44 -6.74
N LEU A 64 11.57 -8.33 -7.64
CA LEU A 64 11.59 -9.04 -8.91
C LEU A 64 12.49 -10.28 -8.80
N CYS A 65 11.89 -11.47 -8.91
CA CYS A 65 12.64 -12.73 -8.92
C CYS A 65 12.79 -13.25 -10.36
N PRO A 66 14.00 -13.67 -10.80
CA PRO A 66 14.17 -14.27 -12.11
C PRO A 66 13.42 -15.59 -12.23
N ILE A 67 12.85 -15.85 -13.40
CA ILE A 67 12.27 -17.15 -13.75
C ILE A 67 13.37 -17.97 -14.43
N ALA A 68 13.55 -19.22 -14.01
CA ALA A 68 14.52 -20.12 -14.64
C ALA A 68 14.18 -20.30 -16.12
N ASP A 69 15.20 -20.22 -16.99
CA ASP A 69 15.12 -20.46 -18.43
C ASP A 69 14.19 -19.51 -19.23
N GLU A 70 13.69 -18.44 -18.61
CA GLU A 70 12.90 -17.39 -19.27
C GLU A 70 13.54 -16.02 -19.08
N ASP A 71 13.51 -15.20 -20.12
CA ASP A 71 13.83 -13.77 -20.03
C ASP A 71 12.61 -12.99 -19.49
N ALA A 72 12.18 -13.37 -18.29
CA ALA A 72 11.03 -12.84 -17.57
C ALA A 72 11.28 -12.85 -16.05
N LEU A 73 10.56 -11.98 -15.33
CA LEU A 73 10.67 -11.80 -13.88
C LEU A 73 9.31 -11.99 -13.22
N THR A 74 9.28 -12.65 -12.08
CA THR A 74 8.09 -12.75 -11.22
C THR A 74 8.13 -11.66 -10.16
N LEU A 75 7.10 -10.81 -10.15
CA LEU A 75 6.86 -9.84 -9.10
C LEU A 75 6.30 -10.54 -7.86
N VAL A 76 7.07 -10.46 -6.78
CA VAL A 76 6.80 -11.10 -5.49
C VAL A 76 6.46 -10.02 -4.46
N PHE A 77 5.44 -10.29 -3.63
CA PHE A 77 5.03 -9.41 -2.53
C PHE A 77 5.07 -10.17 -1.20
N ARG A 78 5.74 -9.60 -0.19
CA ARG A 78 5.86 -10.25 1.12
C ARG A 78 5.66 -9.27 2.24
N ASN A 79 4.86 -9.66 3.22
CA ASN A 79 4.71 -8.88 4.44
C ASN A 79 6.01 -8.97 5.23
N ILE A 80 6.62 -7.84 5.53
CA ILE A 80 7.87 -7.79 6.30
C ILE A 80 7.65 -7.44 7.77
N ALA A 81 6.44 -7.02 8.11
CA ALA A 81 6.02 -6.71 9.47
C ALA A 81 4.70 -7.41 9.78
N PRO A 82 4.40 -7.62 11.09
CA PRO A 82 3.08 -8.04 11.52
C PRO A 82 2.00 -7.09 10.97
N LYS A 83 0.86 -7.67 10.62
CA LYS A 83 -0.29 -6.87 10.21
C LYS A 83 -0.70 -5.94 11.36
N THR A 84 -0.79 -4.64 11.08
CA THR A 84 -1.21 -3.64 12.06
C THR A 84 -2.49 -2.94 11.61
N THR A 85 -3.05 -2.09 12.47
CA THR A 85 -4.23 -1.29 12.19
C THR A 85 -3.93 0.20 12.35
N LEU A 86 -4.76 1.07 11.77
CA LEU A 86 -4.67 2.52 11.97
C LEU A 86 -4.70 2.90 13.45
N GLU A 87 -5.48 2.18 14.26
CA GLU A 87 -5.58 2.41 15.71
C GLU A 87 -4.30 2.04 16.45
N SER A 88 -3.58 1.02 15.99
CA SER A 88 -2.32 0.61 16.61
C SER A 88 -1.11 1.39 16.09
N LEU A 89 -1.18 1.92 14.86
CA LEU A 89 -0.07 2.63 14.25
C LEU A 89 -0.06 4.11 14.62
N TYR A 90 -1.22 4.73 14.82
CA TYR A 90 -1.36 6.15 15.08
C TYR A 90 -2.13 6.41 16.38
N ASP A 91 -1.45 6.95 17.38
CA ASP A 91 -2.07 7.35 18.65
C ASP A 91 -3.05 8.53 18.45
N ASN A 92 -2.69 9.45 17.54
CA ASN A 92 -3.46 10.65 17.25
C ASN A 92 -4.78 10.31 16.50
N PRO A 93 -5.97 10.57 17.07
CA PRO A 93 -7.25 10.35 16.38
C PRO A 93 -7.40 11.15 15.09
N ALA A 94 -6.85 12.37 15.03
CA ALA A 94 -6.92 13.18 13.81
C ALA A 94 -6.11 12.56 12.66
N ALA A 95 -4.95 11.97 12.95
CA ALA A 95 -4.15 11.25 11.96
C ALA A 95 -4.90 10.03 11.41
N ARG A 96 -5.62 9.29 12.28
CA ARG A 96 -6.44 8.14 11.89
C ARG A 96 -7.58 8.51 10.94
N ASP A 97 -8.27 9.60 11.22
CA ASP A 97 -9.37 10.06 10.37
C ASP A 97 -8.86 10.65 9.06
N GLN A 98 -7.77 11.41 9.10
CA GLN A 98 -7.07 11.87 7.90
C GLN A 98 -6.67 10.69 7.01
N MET A 99 -6.13 9.61 7.57
CA MET A 99 -5.74 8.42 6.81
C MET A 99 -6.91 7.78 6.06
N LYS A 100 -8.10 7.74 6.66
CA LYS A 100 -9.30 7.22 5.99
C LYS A 100 -9.68 8.10 4.79
N VAL A 101 -9.69 9.42 4.98
CA VAL A 101 -9.98 10.40 3.93
C VAL A 101 -8.96 10.29 2.78
N LEU A 102 -7.66 10.24 3.10
CA LEU A 102 -6.60 10.09 2.11
C LEU A 102 -6.75 8.79 1.33
N ALA A 103 -7.02 7.70 2.02
CA ALA A 103 -7.23 6.41 1.40
C ALA A 103 -8.46 6.43 0.48
N ASP A 104 -9.54 7.17 0.83
CA ASP A 104 -10.76 7.27 0.01
C ASP A 104 -10.53 8.05 -1.29
N GLY A 105 -9.60 9.00 -1.28
CA GLY A 105 -9.20 9.76 -2.45
C GLY A 105 -8.14 9.09 -3.34
N THR A 106 -7.68 7.89 -2.99
CA THR A 106 -6.63 7.16 -3.73
C THR A 106 -7.24 6.33 -4.85
N THR A 107 -6.60 6.31 -6.02
CA THR A 107 -7.06 5.58 -7.21
C THR A 107 -5.92 4.79 -7.83
N LEU A 108 -6.20 3.90 -8.78
CA LEU A 108 -5.13 3.19 -9.48
C LEU A 108 -4.24 4.13 -10.31
N HIS A 109 -4.77 5.29 -10.74
CA HIS A 109 -4.01 6.32 -11.45
C HIS A 109 -3.04 7.10 -10.54
N ASP A 110 -3.45 7.39 -9.31
CA ASP A 110 -2.62 8.02 -8.28
C ASP A 110 -2.67 7.13 -7.02
N PRO A 111 -1.84 6.06 -6.98
CA PRO A 111 -1.98 5.00 -5.98
C PRO A 111 -1.33 5.33 -4.63
N ILE A 112 -0.52 6.39 -4.56
CA ILE A 112 0.13 6.80 -3.33
C ILE A 112 -0.86 7.66 -2.53
N LEU A 113 -0.79 7.64 -1.20
CA LEU A 113 -1.58 8.56 -0.38
C LEU A 113 -1.10 10.01 -0.62
N LYS A 114 -2.03 10.95 -0.72
CA LYS A 114 -1.74 12.38 -0.88
C LYS A 114 -1.35 13.00 0.46
N THR A 115 -0.17 12.64 0.97
CA THR A 115 0.27 13.01 2.31
C THR A 115 0.70 14.48 2.43
N GLU A 116 0.29 15.41 1.57
CA GLU A 116 0.76 16.80 1.59
C GLU A 116 0.41 17.55 2.89
N GLY A 117 1.20 18.58 3.22
CA GLY A 117 1.02 19.38 4.44
C GLY A 117 1.53 18.71 5.72
N THR A 118 1.34 19.39 6.86
CA THR A 118 1.92 18.98 8.15
C THR A 118 1.38 17.65 8.66
N LEU A 119 0.06 17.45 8.62
CA LEU A 119 -0.55 16.23 9.14
C LEU A 119 -0.20 15.01 8.29
N GLY A 120 -0.15 15.16 6.96
CA GLY A 120 0.26 14.07 6.10
C GLY A 120 1.75 13.73 6.23
N PHE A 121 2.61 14.72 6.51
CA PHE A 121 4.01 14.49 6.85
C PHE A 121 4.17 13.67 8.14
N GLU A 122 3.42 14.01 9.19
CA GLU A 122 3.39 13.28 10.47
C GLU A 122 2.97 11.82 10.22
N VAL A 123 1.86 11.62 9.51
CA VAL A 123 1.34 10.30 9.13
C VAL A 123 2.38 9.45 8.38
N LEU A 124 3.09 10.05 7.42
CA LEU A 124 4.12 9.38 6.64
C LEU A 124 5.33 9.00 7.50
N ASN A 125 5.77 9.91 8.37
CA ASN A 125 6.92 9.69 9.24
C ASN A 125 6.65 8.66 10.33
N ASP A 126 5.46 8.64 10.90
CA ASP A 126 5.08 7.63 11.90
C ASP A 126 5.12 6.23 11.28
N ALA A 127 4.57 6.07 10.07
CA ALA A 127 4.63 4.79 9.36
C ALA A 127 6.07 4.39 8.98
N ALA A 128 6.87 5.34 8.49
CA ALA A 128 8.27 5.13 8.14
C ALA A 128 9.13 4.79 9.38
N GLY A 129 8.93 5.53 10.48
CA GLY A 129 9.60 5.32 11.76
C GLY A 129 9.23 3.98 12.38
N HIS A 130 7.95 3.59 12.31
CA HIS A 130 7.48 2.30 12.77
C HIS A 130 8.22 1.15 12.07
N ILE A 131 8.25 1.15 10.73
CA ILE A 131 8.91 0.07 10.01
C ILE A 131 10.44 0.09 10.16
N ALA A 132 11.05 1.28 10.21
CA ALA A 132 12.47 1.42 10.48
C ALA A 132 12.85 0.86 11.87
N GLY A 133 12.01 1.11 12.89
CA GLY A 133 12.17 0.57 14.22
C GLY A 133 12.08 -0.96 14.26
N LEU A 134 11.09 -1.54 13.56
CA LEU A 134 10.94 -2.99 13.46
C LEU A 134 12.13 -3.66 12.74
N MET A 135 12.64 -3.03 11.68
CA MET A 135 13.76 -3.55 10.89
C MET A 135 15.14 -3.20 11.49
N ALA A 136 15.19 -2.45 12.60
CA ALA A 136 16.47 -2.04 13.19
C ALA A 136 17.28 -3.22 13.74
N ILE A 137 16.59 -4.27 14.21
CA ILE A 137 17.15 -5.45 14.91
C ILE A 137 17.30 -6.68 14.01
N THR A 138 16.96 -6.59 12.73
CA THR A 138 17.08 -7.71 11.80
C THR A 138 18.54 -8.04 11.51
N PRO A 139 18.91 -9.31 11.28
CA PRO A 139 20.29 -9.71 11.00
C PRO A 139 20.73 -9.44 9.55
N PHE A 140 19.88 -8.86 8.71
CA PHE A 140 20.14 -8.68 7.28
C PHE A 140 20.91 -7.39 6.97
N GLU A 141 21.63 -7.40 5.84
CA GLU A 141 22.33 -6.23 5.32
C GLU A 141 21.34 -5.07 5.10
N ARG A 142 21.72 -3.88 5.58
CA ARG A 142 20.92 -2.67 5.37
C ARG A 142 21.12 -2.16 3.95
N ARG A 143 20.02 -2.09 3.20
CA ARG A 143 19.97 -1.51 1.84
C ARG A 143 19.03 -0.32 1.82
N THR A 144 19.15 0.50 0.77
CA THR A 144 18.23 1.60 0.56
C THR A 144 16.96 1.07 -0.10
N TRP A 145 15.83 1.26 0.57
CA TRP A 145 14.50 0.92 0.08
C TRP A 145 13.69 2.19 -0.15
N LEU A 146 12.90 2.20 -1.23
CA LEU A 146 11.92 3.24 -1.50
C LEU A 146 10.61 2.87 -0.80
N PHE A 147 10.21 3.74 0.13
CA PHE A 147 9.00 3.64 0.93
C PHE A 147 7.92 4.55 0.36
N ALA A 148 6.77 3.97 0.03
CA ALA A 148 5.58 4.69 -0.39
C ALA A 148 4.35 4.15 0.32
N MET A 149 3.53 5.03 0.90
CA MET A 149 2.23 4.65 1.45
C MET A 149 1.20 4.66 0.34
N THR A 150 0.56 3.52 0.07
CA THR A 150 -0.42 3.35 -0.99
C THR A 150 -1.75 2.87 -0.44
N CYS A 151 -2.81 2.97 -1.24
CA CYS A 151 -4.06 2.30 -0.94
C CYS A 151 -4.61 1.62 -2.19
N GLU A 152 -5.11 0.40 -2.03
CA GLU A 152 -5.71 -0.34 -3.14
C GLU A 152 -7.03 0.29 -3.59
N ASP A 153 -7.19 0.51 -4.89
CA ASP A 153 -8.38 1.11 -5.49
C ASP A 153 -9.60 0.18 -5.37
N ARG A 154 -10.68 0.70 -4.77
CA ARG A 154 -11.95 -0.02 -4.55
C ARG A 154 -12.65 -0.43 -5.85
N GLN A 155 -12.34 0.21 -6.98
CA GLN A 155 -12.85 -0.20 -8.29
C GLN A 155 -12.19 -1.49 -8.80
N VAL A 156 -11.07 -1.88 -8.18
CA VAL A 156 -10.28 -3.05 -8.56
C VAL A 156 -10.31 -4.12 -7.47
N VAL A 157 -10.27 -3.73 -6.19
CA VAL A 157 -10.29 -4.66 -5.06
C VAL A 157 -11.57 -4.58 -4.26
N ARG A 158 -12.00 -5.74 -3.73
CA ARG A 158 -13.17 -5.83 -2.85
C ARG A 158 -12.92 -5.26 -1.45
N LYS A 159 -11.69 -5.39 -0.95
CA LYS A 159 -11.29 -4.92 0.38
C LYS A 159 -10.21 -3.87 0.22
N LYS A 160 -10.51 -2.67 0.69
CA LYS A 160 -9.58 -1.56 0.67
C LYS A 160 -8.63 -1.70 1.85
N CYS A 161 -7.33 -1.62 1.58
CA CYS A 161 -6.27 -1.76 2.56
C CYS A 161 -5.20 -0.70 2.29
N ILE A 162 -4.64 -0.11 3.34
CA ILE A 162 -3.45 0.73 3.22
C ILE A 162 -2.24 -0.20 3.18
N ARG A 163 -1.38 -0.02 2.17
CA ARG A 163 -0.18 -0.81 2.00
C ARG A 163 1.02 0.12 1.93
N CYS A 164 1.99 -0.12 2.79
CA CYS A 164 3.27 0.56 2.75
C CYS A 164 4.19 -0.28 1.86
N PHE A 165 4.43 0.21 0.65
CA PHE A 165 5.30 -0.44 -0.32
C PHE A 165 6.75 -0.14 0.00
N LEU A 166 7.58 -1.18 -0.04
CA LEU A 166 9.02 -1.11 0.04
C LEU A 166 9.61 -1.78 -1.20
N ILE A 167 10.28 -1.01 -2.05
CA ILE A 167 10.83 -1.48 -3.32
C ILE A 167 12.29 -1.02 -3.42
N LEU A 168 13.15 -1.84 -4.02
CA LEU A 168 14.52 -1.42 -4.30
C LEU A 168 14.55 -0.35 -5.41
N PRO A 169 15.38 0.71 -5.30
CA PRO A 169 15.48 1.76 -6.32
C PRO A 169 15.71 1.23 -7.74
N GLU A 170 16.65 0.29 -7.89
CA GLU A 170 17.02 -0.33 -9.16
C GLU A 170 15.90 -1.18 -9.78
N GLU A 171 15.00 -1.73 -8.96
CA GLU A 171 13.86 -2.48 -9.45
C GLU A 171 12.72 -1.53 -9.83
N LEU A 172 12.44 -0.52 -9.01
CA LEU A 172 11.40 0.47 -9.29
C LEU A 172 11.67 1.20 -10.60
N GLN A 173 12.94 1.52 -10.89
CA GLN A 173 13.32 2.17 -12.15
C GLN A 173 12.90 1.36 -13.39
N ARG A 174 12.90 0.03 -13.34
CA ARG A 174 12.46 -0.79 -14.49
C ARG A 174 10.97 -0.65 -14.76
N PHE A 175 10.18 -0.34 -13.72
CA PHE A 175 8.75 -0.13 -13.86
C PHE A 175 8.37 1.17 -14.56
N SER A 176 9.29 2.09 -14.84
CA SER A 176 8.96 3.31 -15.61
C SER A 176 8.67 2.98 -17.09
N ASP A 177 9.27 1.93 -17.63
CA ASP A 177 8.94 1.41 -18.95
C ASP A 177 7.72 0.47 -18.89
N TRP A 178 6.58 0.96 -19.36
CA TRP A 178 5.34 0.19 -19.40
C TRP A 178 5.42 -1.00 -20.38
N GLN A 179 6.12 -0.87 -21.51
CA GLN A 179 6.27 -1.96 -22.47
C GLN A 179 7.13 -3.09 -21.88
N TRP A 180 8.17 -2.73 -21.13
CA TRP A 180 8.92 -3.69 -20.34
C TRP A 180 8.02 -4.37 -19.29
N CYS A 181 7.18 -3.62 -18.58
CA CYS A 181 6.25 -4.20 -17.60
C CYS A 181 5.32 -5.24 -18.23
N THR A 182 4.74 -4.95 -19.39
CA THR A 182 3.78 -5.86 -20.02
C THR A 182 4.42 -7.14 -20.56
N THR A 183 5.67 -7.04 -21.04
CA THR A 183 6.37 -8.15 -21.69
C THR A 183 7.17 -9.01 -20.71
N LYS A 184 7.83 -8.39 -19.71
CA LYS A 184 8.79 -9.05 -18.82
C LYS A 184 8.24 -9.44 -17.46
N VAL A 185 7.22 -8.74 -16.95
CA VAL A 185 6.73 -8.98 -15.59
C VAL A 185 5.63 -10.04 -15.59
N ARG A 186 5.74 -10.97 -14.64
CA ARG A 186 4.75 -11.99 -14.27
C ARG A 186 4.34 -11.77 -12.82
N VAL A 187 3.20 -12.29 -12.41
CA VAL A 187 2.68 -12.12 -11.05
C VAL A 187 2.43 -13.46 -10.38
N GLU A 188 2.51 -13.54 -9.06
CA GLU A 188 2.22 -14.79 -8.32
C GLU A 188 0.75 -15.22 -8.40
N SER A 189 -0.17 -14.30 -8.68
CA SER A 189 -1.61 -14.63 -8.74
C SER A 189 -2.31 -13.73 -9.75
N PRO A 190 -3.34 -14.24 -10.46
CA PRO A 190 -3.99 -13.51 -11.55
C PRO A 190 -4.56 -12.16 -11.12
N TRP A 191 -5.03 -12.03 -9.88
CA TRP A 191 -5.57 -10.78 -9.35
C TRP A 191 -4.50 -9.75 -8.97
N HIS A 192 -3.20 -10.06 -8.98
CA HIS A 192 -2.14 -9.11 -8.60
C HIS A 192 -1.74 -8.12 -9.71
N TRP A 193 -2.34 -8.19 -10.91
CA TRP A 193 -2.00 -7.34 -12.05
C TRP A 193 -2.02 -5.84 -11.73
N PHE A 194 -2.96 -5.37 -10.90
CA PHE A 194 -3.10 -3.96 -10.55
C PHE A 194 -1.91 -3.43 -9.75
N ARG A 195 -1.15 -4.30 -9.08
CA ARG A 195 0.06 -3.89 -8.37
C ARG A 195 1.19 -3.55 -9.33
N VAL A 196 1.27 -4.20 -10.49
CA VAL A 196 2.21 -3.82 -11.56
C VAL A 196 1.91 -2.40 -12.05
N VAL A 197 0.62 -2.10 -12.26
CA VAL A 197 0.16 -0.75 -12.64
C VAL A 197 0.50 0.27 -11.55
N ALA A 198 0.24 -0.06 -10.29
CA ALA A 198 0.57 0.81 -9.17
C ALA A 198 2.08 1.09 -9.09
N LEU A 199 2.93 0.06 -9.24
CA LEU A 199 4.38 0.22 -9.27
C LEU A 199 4.86 1.07 -10.44
N HIS A 200 4.28 0.90 -11.63
CA HIS A 200 4.55 1.76 -12.78
C HIS A 200 4.23 3.23 -12.48
N ARG A 201 3.05 3.52 -11.89
CA ARG A 201 2.69 4.89 -11.50
C ARG A 201 3.60 5.47 -10.42
N ILE A 202 4.02 4.65 -9.45
CA ILE A 202 4.99 5.05 -8.43
C ILE A 202 6.34 5.35 -9.07
N ALA A 203 6.80 4.54 -10.03
CA ALA A 203 8.05 4.74 -10.75
C ALA A 203 8.06 6.07 -11.52
N CYS A 204 7.01 6.35 -12.31
CA CYS A 204 6.89 7.62 -13.04
C CYS A 204 6.90 8.84 -12.10
N LEU A 205 6.19 8.75 -10.95
CA LEU A 205 6.21 9.82 -9.96
C LEU A 205 7.60 10.00 -9.34
N TRP A 206 8.28 8.91 -9.01
CA TRP A 206 9.60 8.95 -8.41
C TRP A 206 10.65 9.52 -9.36
N GLU A 207 10.65 9.14 -10.64
CA GLU A 207 11.52 9.74 -11.66
C GLU A 207 11.29 11.25 -11.81
N THR A 208 10.01 11.68 -11.76
CA THR A 208 9.67 13.11 -11.78
C THR A 208 10.23 13.83 -10.55
N GLN A 209 10.06 13.26 -9.35
CA GLN A 209 10.58 13.80 -8.10
C GLN A 209 12.11 13.90 -8.09
N GLU A 210 12.82 12.88 -8.55
CA GLU A 210 14.29 12.89 -8.62
C GLU A 210 14.79 13.89 -9.67
N SER A 211 14.12 13.99 -10.83
CA SER A 211 14.46 14.97 -11.88
C SER A 211 14.31 16.42 -11.38
N GLU A 212 13.23 16.73 -10.65
CA GLU A 212 13.03 18.04 -10.03
C GLU A 212 14.12 18.37 -9.00
N LYS A 213 14.57 17.38 -8.21
CA LYS A 213 15.66 17.58 -7.23
C LYS A 213 16.98 17.87 -7.91
N THR A 214 17.31 17.12 -8.97
CA THR A 214 18.54 17.37 -9.76
C THR A 214 18.53 18.76 -10.36
N GLN A 215 17.38 19.24 -10.86
CA GLN A 215 17.23 20.58 -11.42
C GLN A 215 17.34 21.70 -10.38
N ARG A 216 16.89 21.47 -9.13
CA ARG A 216 16.99 22.45 -8.04
C ARG A 216 18.40 22.59 -7.46
N GLY A 217 19.27 21.60 -7.67
CA GLY A 217 20.62 21.56 -7.11
C GLY A 217 20.62 21.30 -5.60
N GLU A 218 21.64 20.60 -5.09
CA GLU A 218 21.78 20.23 -3.67
C GLU A 218 21.96 21.43 -2.71
N SER A 219 22.11 22.65 -3.23
CA SER A 219 22.55 23.83 -2.47
C SER A 219 21.43 24.78 -2.03
N ASP A 220 20.19 24.58 -2.46
CA ASP A 220 19.12 25.51 -2.08
C ASP A 220 18.61 25.14 -0.68
N MET A 221 18.87 26.00 0.32
CA MET A 221 18.31 25.84 1.65
C MET A 221 16.80 25.66 1.52
N PRO A 222 16.17 24.69 2.20
CA PRO A 222 14.74 24.47 2.06
C PRO A 222 14.00 25.72 2.54
N LEU A 223 13.56 26.54 1.59
CA LEU A 223 12.68 27.67 1.85
C LEU A 223 11.48 27.14 2.64
N VAL A 224 10.95 27.92 3.58
CA VAL A 224 9.86 27.53 4.49
C VAL A 224 8.64 26.96 3.72
N ASN A 225 8.42 27.37 2.47
CA ASN A 225 7.38 26.83 1.60
C ASN A 225 7.64 25.40 1.08
N ALA A 226 8.89 24.96 0.96
CA ALA A 226 9.26 23.59 0.61
C ALA A 226 8.90 22.58 1.71
N GLN A 227 8.68 23.03 2.95
CA GLN A 227 8.17 22.17 4.04
C GLN A 227 6.73 21.70 3.82
N LEU A 228 5.97 22.36 2.93
CA LEU A 228 4.57 22.00 2.62
C LEU A 228 4.47 20.82 1.62
N ARG A 229 5.47 20.66 0.74
CA ARG A 229 5.54 19.59 -0.26
C ARG A 229 6.73 18.69 0.01
N HIS A 230 6.50 17.63 0.78
CA HIS A 230 7.50 16.60 1.03
C HIS A 230 7.37 15.46 0.04
N ASP A 231 8.48 14.74 -0.16
CA ASP A 231 8.51 13.55 -1.01
C ASP A 231 7.53 12.49 -0.49
N ARG A 232 6.62 12.06 -1.37
CA ARG A 232 5.69 10.96 -1.10
C ARG A 232 6.38 9.58 -1.19
N VAL A 233 7.55 9.52 -1.84
CA VAL A 233 8.43 8.35 -1.90
C VAL A 233 9.70 8.65 -1.10
N ARG A 234 9.95 7.92 -0.02
CA ARG A 234 11.07 8.14 0.91
C ARG A 234 12.14 7.06 0.77
N LYS A 235 13.40 7.46 0.83
CA LYS A 235 14.54 6.51 0.93
C LYS A 235 14.71 6.11 2.40
N LEU A 236 14.58 4.82 2.72
CA LEU A 236 14.80 4.25 4.04
C LEU A 236 15.96 3.24 4.00
N SER A 237 16.83 3.25 5.00
CA SER A 237 17.87 2.23 5.15
C SER A 237 17.35 1.09 6.03
N LEU A 238 17.04 -0.07 5.43
CA LEU A 238 16.38 -1.20 6.11
C LEU A 238 17.10 -2.51 5.85
N GLY A 239 17.18 -3.37 6.88
CA GLY A 239 17.66 -4.75 6.76
C GLY A 239 16.50 -5.69 6.46
N ILE A 240 16.25 -5.98 5.19
CA ILE A 240 15.12 -6.83 4.77
C ILE A 240 15.65 -8.12 4.14
N PHE A 241 14.93 -9.21 4.40
CA PHE A 241 14.90 -10.47 3.65
C PHE A 241 15.32 -10.39 2.18
N PRO A 242 16.58 -10.56 1.72
CA PRO A 242 16.82 -10.43 0.30
C PRO A 242 16.23 -11.63 -0.44
N ASP A 243 16.51 -12.87 -0.02
CA ASP A 243 16.33 -14.08 -0.86
C ASP A 243 14.92 -14.69 -0.85
N GLU A 244 13.94 -13.87 -1.21
CA GLU A 244 12.57 -14.33 -1.40
C GLU A 244 12.34 -15.08 -2.71
N ASN A 245 11.54 -16.14 -2.62
CA ASN A 245 11.20 -16.98 -3.76
C ASN A 245 9.68 -16.93 -4.03
N PRO A 246 9.26 -17.00 -5.30
CA PRO A 246 7.85 -17.17 -5.64
C PRO A 246 7.26 -18.43 -4.96
N ILE A 247 6.05 -18.32 -4.41
CA ILE A 247 5.36 -19.46 -3.76
C ILE A 247 4.52 -20.23 -4.78
N SER A 248 4.03 -19.55 -5.80
CA SER A 248 3.18 -20.10 -6.86
C SER A 248 3.86 -20.02 -8.22
N SER A 249 3.37 -20.82 -9.16
CA SER A 249 3.78 -20.74 -10.55
C SER A 249 3.53 -19.33 -11.10
N PRO A 250 4.51 -18.70 -11.77
CA PRO A 250 4.34 -17.38 -12.35
C PRO A 250 3.13 -17.32 -13.28
N HIS A 251 2.30 -16.29 -13.14
CA HIS A 251 1.12 -16.06 -13.96
C HIS A 251 1.38 -14.94 -14.97
N VAL A 252 1.11 -15.22 -16.24
CA VAL A 252 1.17 -14.23 -17.33
C VAL A 252 -0.09 -13.38 -17.29
N VAL A 253 0.06 -12.06 -17.17
CA VAL A 253 -1.09 -11.14 -17.19
C VAL A 253 -1.54 -10.93 -18.63
N ASP A 254 -2.81 -11.21 -18.91
CA ASP A 254 -3.42 -10.83 -20.19
C ASP A 254 -3.81 -9.36 -20.17
N TRP A 255 -2.89 -8.51 -20.63
CA TRP A 255 -3.08 -7.06 -20.69
C TRP A 255 -4.17 -6.64 -21.65
N THR A 256 -4.45 -7.44 -22.68
CA THR A 256 -5.51 -7.12 -23.66
C THR A 256 -6.89 -7.25 -23.04
N ALA A 257 -7.10 -8.27 -22.19
CA ALA A 257 -8.32 -8.42 -21.41
C ALA A 257 -8.54 -7.29 -20.39
N HIS A 258 -7.47 -6.62 -19.95
CA HIS A 258 -7.53 -5.52 -19.00
C HIS A 258 -7.57 -4.12 -19.65
N ALA A 259 -7.37 -4.02 -20.97
CA ALA A 259 -7.24 -2.73 -21.66
C ALA A 259 -8.47 -1.83 -21.51
N SER A 260 -9.68 -2.38 -21.69
CA SER A 260 -10.93 -1.61 -21.52
C SER A 260 -11.09 -1.08 -20.09
N LYS A 261 -10.83 -1.93 -19.09
CA LYS A 261 -10.90 -1.56 -17.68
C LYS A 261 -9.86 -0.49 -17.32
N LEU A 262 -8.64 -0.58 -17.87
CA LEU A 262 -7.62 0.44 -17.67
C LEU A 262 -8.05 1.78 -18.29
N ALA A 263 -8.63 1.77 -19.49
CA ALA A 263 -9.15 2.97 -20.13
C ALA A 263 -10.29 3.62 -19.32
N GLU A 264 -11.22 2.82 -18.78
CA GLU A 264 -12.29 3.31 -17.87
C GLU A 264 -11.74 4.00 -16.62
N LEU A 265 -10.59 3.53 -16.12
CA LEU A 265 -9.87 4.10 -14.98
C LEU A 265 -9.02 5.34 -15.35
N GLY A 266 -9.08 5.81 -16.60
CA GLY A 266 -8.28 6.93 -17.11
C GLY A 266 -6.80 6.58 -17.32
N LEU A 267 -6.47 5.29 -17.40
CA LEU A 267 -5.12 4.79 -17.61
C LEU A 267 -4.96 4.38 -19.08
N ASP A 268 -4.60 5.34 -19.95
CA ASP A 268 -4.32 5.03 -21.35
C ASP A 268 -2.89 4.49 -21.54
N LEU A 269 -2.68 3.27 -21.05
CA LEU A 269 -1.38 2.61 -21.02
C LEU A 269 -1.13 1.74 -22.27
N MET A 270 -2.14 1.52 -23.10
CA MET A 270 -2.05 0.58 -24.25
C MET A 270 -1.88 1.27 -25.60
N THR A 271 -2.04 2.60 -25.69
CA THR A 271 -1.85 3.41 -26.90
C THR A 271 -0.43 3.92 -27.09
N ALA A 272 0.45 3.76 -26.11
CA ALA A 272 1.86 4.16 -26.21
C ALA A 272 2.69 3.16 -27.05
N THR A 273 2.25 2.91 -28.30
CA THR A 273 2.97 2.05 -29.24
C THR A 273 2.99 2.68 -30.63
N ALA A 274 3.90 3.63 -30.83
CA ALA A 274 4.72 3.74 -32.04
C ALA A 274 5.83 4.78 -31.79
N PRO A 275 7.13 4.40 -31.74
CA PRO A 275 8.16 5.33 -32.16
C PRO A 275 7.92 5.61 -33.65
N SER A 276 7.74 6.87 -34.01
CA SER A 276 7.84 7.29 -35.41
C SER A 276 9.22 6.88 -35.91
N GLU A 277 9.28 5.90 -36.80
CA GLU A 277 10.43 5.69 -37.66
C GLU A 277 10.67 6.99 -38.41
N THR A 278 11.62 7.79 -37.94
CA THR A 278 12.24 8.81 -38.77
C THR A 278 12.93 8.05 -39.90
N PRO A 279 12.52 8.19 -41.17
CA PRO A 279 13.18 7.48 -42.24
C PRO A 279 14.62 7.98 -42.29
N ALA A 280 15.55 7.04 -42.13
CA ALA A 280 16.96 7.25 -42.37
C ALA A 280 17.11 7.83 -43.79
N ALA A 281 17.45 9.11 -43.87
CA ALA A 281 17.87 9.73 -45.11
C ALA A 281 19.19 9.07 -45.52
N GLY A 282 19.08 8.08 -46.41
CA GLY A 282 20.20 7.57 -47.16
C GLY A 282 20.85 8.70 -47.94
N HIS A 283 22.13 8.95 -47.66
CA HIS A 283 23.05 9.54 -48.61
C HIS A 283 24.22 8.57 -48.76
N SER A 284 23.99 7.55 -49.59
CA SER A 284 25.06 6.89 -50.32
C SER A 284 25.50 7.84 -51.43
N ARG A 285 26.73 8.33 -51.36
CA ARG A 285 27.49 8.66 -52.57
C ARG A 285 28.88 8.09 -52.42
N ASP A 286 29.08 7.04 -53.21
CA ASP A 286 30.35 6.42 -53.49
C ASP A 286 31.36 7.41 -54.06
N ALA A 287 32.61 7.03 -53.86
CA ALA A 287 33.83 7.68 -54.30
C ALA A 287 33.89 7.89 -55.81
N GLU A 288 34.46 9.01 -56.22
CA GLU A 288 35.16 9.11 -57.51
C GLU A 288 36.52 9.79 -57.29
N VAL A 289 37.55 9.05 -57.66
CA VAL A 289 38.96 9.40 -57.66
C VAL A 289 39.23 10.34 -58.83
N SER A 290 39.92 11.46 -58.62
CA SER A 290 40.87 11.96 -59.62
C SER A 290 41.94 12.85 -59.00
N ALA A 291 43.18 12.54 -59.38
CA ALA A 291 44.40 13.26 -59.05
C ALA A 291 44.56 14.55 -59.86
N THR A 292 45.26 15.53 -59.27
CA THR A 292 46.13 16.57 -59.86
C THR A 292 46.69 17.38 -58.66
N GLU A 293 47.95 17.26 -58.25
CA GLU A 293 49.16 17.94 -58.77
C GLU A 293 49.04 19.46 -58.98
N GLU A 294 50.10 20.18 -58.57
CA GLU A 294 50.35 21.64 -58.59
C GLU A 294 49.75 22.41 -57.40
N THR A 295 50.49 23.15 -56.54
CA THR A 295 51.85 23.72 -56.54
C THR A 295 52.28 23.97 -55.09
#